data_AF-A0A836WIM0-F1
#
_entry.id   AF-A0A836WIM0-F1
#
_cell.length_a   1.000
_cell.length_b   1.000
_cell.length_c   1.000
_cell.angle_alpha   90.00
_cell.angle_beta   90.00
_cell.angle_gamma   90.00
#
_symmetry.space_group_name_H-M   'P 1'
#
loop_
_entity.id
_entity.type
_entity.pdbx_description
1 polymer ?
#
loop_
_entity_poly.entity_id
_entity_poly.type
_entity_poly.pdbx_seq_one_letter_code
_entity_poly.pdbx_strand_id
1 'polypeptide(L)'
;DKDGVSNIYHSLSTHENAEHFKSDFSCKEHGGHLASLGKVDYSKSHSLMQSAQHELAQLPVQDLITYRLALAGTAEYTASQGGTKALAYASMVTTINRVNEILQRDTGVKLELVTGEQLLYLDAAADPYTNSNLNAL
;
A
#
# COMPACT_ATOMS: atom_id res chain seq x y z
N ASP A 1 17.28 -5.68 -33.61
CA ASP A 1 15.82 -5.79 -33.45
C ASP A 1 15.54 -6.54 -32.16
N LYS A 2 15.06 -5.94 -31.05
CA LYS A 2 13.97 -4.97 -30.85
C LYS A 2 12.58 -5.46 -31.24
N ASP A 3 12.24 -6.67 -30.79
CA ASP A 3 10.83 -7.04 -30.61
C ASP A 3 10.47 -6.87 -29.13
N GLY A 4 10.23 -5.61 -28.75
CA GLY A 4 9.81 -5.23 -27.42
C GLY A 4 8.41 -5.74 -27.14
N VAL A 5 8.31 -6.87 -26.44
CA VAL A 5 7.05 -7.31 -25.84
C VAL A 5 6.73 -6.36 -24.70
N SER A 6 5.96 -5.32 -25.01
CA SER A 6 5.38 -4.43 -24.01
C SER A 6 4.31 -5.21 -23.24
N ASN A 7 4.60 -5.56 -21.99
CA ASN A 7 3.57 -6.05 -21.08
C ASN A 7 2.70 -4.86 -20.69
N ILE A 8 1.59 -4.69 -21.41
CA ILE A 8 0.59 -3.66 -21.08
C ILE A 8 -0.20 -4.16 -19.88
N TYR A 9 0.09 -3.57 -18.71
CA TYR A 9 -0.71 -3.79 -17.51
C TYR A 9 -1.97 -2.94 -17.57
N HIS A 10 -3.11 -3.56 -17.83
CA HIS A 10 -4.42 -2.95 -17.61
C HIS A 10 -4.82 -3.13 -16.13
N SER A 11 -4.75 -2.06 -15.35
CA SER A 11 -5.32 -2.04 -14.01
C SER A 11 -6.85 -1.95 -14.10
N LEU A 12 -7.54 -2.82 -13.37
CA LEU A 12 -9.00 -2.81 -13.26
C LEU A 12 -9.42 -1.77 -12.21
N SER A 13 -9.29 -0.49 -12.57
CA SER A 13 -9.87 0.63 -11.82
C SER A 13 -11.35 0.75 -12.19
N THR A 14 -12.25 0.55 -11.23
CA THR A 14 -13.70 0.66 -11.45
C THR A 14 -14.16 2.10 -11.69
N HIS A 15 -13.35 3.09 -11.31
CA HIS A 15 -13.68 4.51 -11.44
C HIS A 15 -13.30 5.08 -12.82
N GLU A 16 -12.20 4.62 -13.43
CA GLU A 16 -11.74 5.10 -14.74
C GLU A 16 -12.28 4.27 -15.92
N ASN A 17 -12.67 3.01 -15.69
CA ASN A 17 -13.20 2.12 -16.73
C ASN A 17 -14.72 1.91 -16.65
N ALA A 18 -15.45 2.84 -16.01
CA ALA A 18 -16.89 2.70 -15.75
C ALA A 18 -17.73 2.39 -17.01
N GLU A 19 -17.35 2.93 -18.18
CA GLU A 19 -18.03 2.71 -19.46
C GLU A 19 -17.72 1.33 -20.10
N HIS A 20 -16.62 0.68 -19.71
CA HIS A 20 -16.25 -0.66 -20.17
C HIS A 20 -16.85 -1.77 -19.31
N PHE A 21 -17.28 -1.46 -18.08
CA PHE A 21 -18.04 -2.35 -17.21
C PHE A 21 -19.56 -2.28 -17.50
N LYS A 22 -19.95 -2.31 -18.78
CA LYS A 22 -21.33 -2.68 -19.10
C LYS A 22 -21.52 -4.15 -18.73
N SER A 23 -22.68 -4.48 -18.16
CA SER A 23 -23.09 -5.79 -17.64
C SER A 23 -23.09 -6.95 -18.64
N ASP A 24 -22.54 -6.74 -19.84
CA ASP A 24 -22.56 -7.66 -20.97
C ASP A 24 -21.29 -8.51 -21.09
N PHE A 25 -20.41 -8.49 -20.08
CA PHE A 25 -19.31 -9.45 -20.02
C PHE A 25 -19.85 -10.86 -19.71
N SER A 26 -20.41 -11.52 -20.72
CA SER A 26 -20.77 -12.93 -20.64
C SER A 26 -19.62 -13.75 -21.23
N CYS A 27 -18.97 -14.57 -20.40
CA CYS A 27 -18.12 -15.64 -20.90
C CYS A 27 -19.00 -16.63 -21.69
N LYS A 28 -19.13 -16.42 -22.99
CA LYS A 28 -19.66 -17.42 -23.91
C LYS A 28 -18.49 -18.23 -24.42
N GLU A 29 -18.53 -19.52 -24.19
CA GLU A 29 -17.64 -20.44 -24.89
C GLU A 29 -17.94 -20.37 -26.39
N HIS A 30 -16.89 -20.27 -27.21
CA HIS A 30 -16.98 -20.39 -28.67
C HIS A 30 -17.37 -21.84 -29.02
N GLY A 31 -18.66 -22.13 -28.92
CA GLY A 31 -19.24 -23.45 -29.06
C GLY A 31 -19.27 -23.92 -30.51
N GLY A 32 -18.20 -24.58 -30.94
CA GLY A 32 -18.19 -25.41 -32.15
C GLY A 32 -18.26 -26.92 -31.90
N HIS A 33 -18.02 -27.40 -30.67
CA HIS A 33 -17.84 -28.85 -30.47
C HIS A 33 -18.15 -29.38 -29.05
N LEU A 34 -19.25 -28.96 -28.42
CA LEU A 34 -19.66 -29.50 -27.11
C LEU A 34 -21.16 -29.83 -27.03
N ALA A 35 -21.76 -30.26 -28.14
CA ALA A 35 -23.13 -30.77 -28.14
C ALA A 35 -23.24 -32.23 -27.66
N SER A 36 -22.13 -32.96 -27.48
CA SER A 36 -22.16 -34.42 -27.16
C SER A 36 -21.70 -34.80 -25.76
N LEU A 37 -21.18 -33.87 -24.96
CA LEU A 37 -20.83 -34.15 -23.58
C LEU A 37 -21.88 -33.48 -22.70
N GLY A 38 -22.59 -34.29 -21.92
CA GLY A 38 -23.69 -33.85 -21.08
C GLY A 38 -23.33 -32.60 -20.28
N LYS A 39 -24.34 -31.74 -20.07
CA LYS A 39 -24.18 -30.49 -19.32
C LYS A 39 -23.56 -30.80 -17.96
N VAL A 40 -22.34 -30.30 -17.74
CA VAL A 40 -21.73 -30.33 -16.40
C VAL A 40 -22.37 -29.19 -15.61
N ASP A 41 -23.06 -29.52 -14.52
CA ASP A 41 -23.64 -28.54 -13.59
C ASP A 41 -22.53 -27.83 -12.78
N TYR A 42 -21.97 -26.77 -13.37
CA TYR A 42 -20.96 -25.90 -12.74
C TYR A 42 -21.48 -25.10 -11.53
N SER A 43 -22.77 -25.15 -11.21
CA SER A 43 -23.39 -24.48 -10.06
C SER A 43 -22.89 -25.03 -8.72
N LYS A 44 -22.42 -26.28 -8.69
CA LYS A 44 -21.88 -26.94 -7.49
C LYS A 44 -20.39 -26.69 -7.25
N SER A 45 -19.60 -26.43 -8.30
CA SER A 45 -18.18 -26.10 -8.16
C SER A 45 -17.95 -24.65 -7.75
N HIS A 46 -18.90 -23.75 -8.06
CA HIS A 46 -18.82 -22.34 -7.67
C HIS A 46 -18.91 -22.15 -6.15
N SER A 47 -19.77 -22.89 -5.45
CA SER A 47 -19.91 -22.76 -3.99
C SER A 47 -18.70 -23.30 -3.22
N LEU A 48 -18.05 -24.35 -3.73
CA LEU A 48 -16.88 -24.98 -3.10
C LEU A 48 -15.57 -24.20 -3.36
N MET A 49 -15.41 -23.60 -4.55
CA MET A 49 -14.27 -22.70 -4.80
C MET A 49 -14.42 -21.37 -4.06
N GLN A 50 -15.65 -20.87 -3.90
CA GLN A 50 -15.91 -19.63 -3.19
C GLN A 50 -15.69 -19.75 -1.67
N SER A 51 -15.94 -20.91 -1.07
CA SER A 51 -15.58 -21.18 0.33
C SER A 51 -14.07 -21.30 0.54
N ALA A 52 -13.35 -21.94 -0.38
CA ALA A 52 -11.90 -22.10 -0.29
C ALA A 52 -11.13 -20.77 -0.49
N GLN A 53 -11.64 -19.87 -1.34
CA GLN A 53 -11.07 -18.52 -1.52
C GLN A 53 -11.33 -17.62 -0.31
N HIS A 54 -12.45 -17.80 0.40
CA HIS A 54 -12.72 -17.10 1.65
C HIS A 54 -11.82 -17.56 2.80
N GLU A 55 -11.47 -18.84 2.84
CA GLU A 55 -10.67 -19.44 3.91
C GLU A 55 -9.19 -19.02 3.85
N LEU A 56 -8.64 -18.81 2.65
CA LEU A 56 -7.28 -18.27 2.47
C LEU A 56 -7.18 -16.75 2.65
N ALA A 57 -8.29 -16.03 2.45
CA ALA A 57 -8.38 -14.59 2.73
C ALA A 57 -8.61 -14.28 4.23
N GLN A 58 -8.81 -15.33 5.05
CA GLN A 58 -9.10 -15.26 6.48
C GLN A 58 -7.97 -15.85 7.33
N LEU A 59 -6.73 -15.85 6.85
CA LEU A 59 -5.62 -15.86 7.80
C LEU A 59 -5.53 -14.44 8.33
N PRO A 60 -6.07 -14.12 9.52
CA PRO A 60 -5.84 -12.80 10.11
C PRO A 60 -4.33 -12.63 10.17
N VAL A 61 -3.83 -11.44 9.84
CA VAL A 61 -2.53 -11.08 10.39
C VAL A 61 -2.68 -11.24 11.89
N GLN A 62 -2.00 -12.25 12.42
CA GLN A 62 -2.15 -12.74 13.76
C GLN A 62 -1.54 -11.66 14.66
N ASP A 63 -2.42 -10.78 15.14
CA ASP A 63 -2.18 -9.61 15.97
C ASP A 63 -1.48 -8.41 15.31
N LEU A 64 -2.13 -7.24 15.40
CA LEU A 64 -1.56 -5.96 14.98
C LEU A 64 -0.42 -5.56 15.93
N ILE A 65 0.82 -5.53 15.43
CA ILE A 65 1.98 -5.12 16.22
C ILE A 65 2.14 -3.61 16.12
N THR A 66 2.12 -2.92 17.27
CA THR A 66 2.34 -1.46 17.31
C THR A 66 3.75 -1.13 17.78
N TYR A 67 4.54 -0.48 16.92
CA TYR A 67 5.86 0.07 17.27
C TYR A 67 5.74 1.55 17.61
N ARG A 68 6.20 1.89 18.81
CA ARG A 68 6.30 3.26 19.30
C ARG A 68 7.66 3.82 18.89
N LEU A 69 7.66 4.86 18.07
CA LEU A 69 8.89 5.48 17.59
C LEU A 69 8.94 6.99 17.89
N ALA A 70 10.16 7.47 18.06
CA ALA A 70 10.51 8.87 18.17
C ALA A 70 11.21 9.30 16.89
N LEU A 71 10.74 10.37 16.24
CA LEU A 71 11.39 10.94 15.07
C LEU A 71 12.01 12.27 15.43
N ALA A 72 13.29 12.42 15.11
CA ALA A 72 14.01 13.67 15.22
C ALA A 72 14.33 14.21 13.83
N GLY A 73 14.26 15.53 13.68
CA GLY A 73 14.47 16.21 12.39
C GLY A 73 15.53 17.27 12.52
N THR A 74 16.44 17.29 11.54
CA THR A 74 17.51 18.29 11.50
C THR A 74 16.97 19.69 11.18
N ALA A 75 17.78 20.72 11.44
CA ALA A 75 17.43 22.09 11.07
C ALA A 75 17.18 22.25 9.56
N GLU A 76 17.94 21.57 8.72
CA GLU A 76 17.77 21.57 7.27
C GLU A 76 16.45 20.90 6.85
N TYR A 77 16.09 19.79 7.50
CA TYR A 77 14.80 19.16 7.26
C TYR A 77 13.66 20.11 7.63
N THR A 78 13.71 20.72 8.81
CA THR A 78 12.66 21.66 9.24
C THR A 78 12.56 22.87 8.30
N ALA A 79 13.70 23.40 7.82
CA ALA A 79 13.74 24.45 6.81
C ALA A 79 13.08 24.01 5.49
N SER A 80 13.33 22.78 5.03
CA SER A 80 12.75 22.24 3.80
C SER A 80 11.23 22.06 3.85
N GLN A 81 10.66 21.88 5.05
CA GLN A 81 9.23 21.63 5.26
C GLN A 81 8.45 22.91 5.61
N GLY A 82 9.01 24.09 5.36
CA GLY A 82 8.34 25.38 5.59
C GLY A 82 8.85 26.16 6.80
N GLY A 83 9.97 25.74 7.41
CA GLY A 83 10.73 26.55 8.39
C GLY A 83 10.13 26.63 9.78
N THR A 84 9.07 25.85 10.08
CA THR A 84 8.49 25.76 11.42
C THR A 84 8.43 24.31 11.90
N LYS A 85 8.57 24.09 13.21
CA LYS A 85 8.51 22.74 13.80
C LYS A 85 7.16 22.08 13.57
N ALA A 86 6.07 22.84 13.67
CA ALA A 86 4.72 22.36 13.42
C ALA A 86 4.52 21.83 11.99
N LEU A 87 4.99 22.58 10.97
CA LEU A 87 4.88 22.14 9.58
C LEU A 87 5.74 20.89 9.31
N ALA A 88 6.97 20.89 9.81
CA ALA A 88 7.86 19.74 9.65
C ALA A 88 7.32 18.49 10.38
N TYR A 89 6.76 18.64 11.58
CA TYR A 89 6.10 17.55 12.30
C TYR A 89 4.84 17.06 11.57
N ALA A 90 4.03 17.95 11.00
CA ALA A 90 2.87 17.57 10.19
C ALA A 90 3.29 16.75 8.94
N SER A 91 4.38 17.12 8.28
CA SER A 91 4.97 16.33 7.18
C SER A 91 5.43 14.95 7.64
N MET A 92 6.05 14.83 8.82
CA MET A 92 6.44 13.54 9.41
C MET A 92 5.21 12.66 9.70
N VAL A 93 4.17 13.23 10.33
CA VAL A 93 2.92 12.51 10.63
C VAL A 93 2.26 12.01 9.35
N THR A 94 2.21 12.85 8.31
CA THR A 94 1.67 12.47 7.00
C THR A 94 2.44 11.30 6.39
N THR A 95 3.76 11.33 6.47
CA THR A 95 4.62 10.25 5.98
C THR A 95 4.34 8.94 6.72
N ILE A 96 4.25 8.98 8.05
CA ILE A 96 3.97 7.78 8.86
C ILE A 96 2.57 7.22 8.58
N ASN A 97 1.58 8.07 8.36
CA ASN A 97 0.24 7.61 7.97
C ASN A 97 0.27 6.85 6.63
N ARG A 98 1.00 7.36 5.62
CA ARG A 98 1.14 6.69 4.32
C ARG A 98 1.91 5.36 4.44
N VAL A 99 2.91 5.29 5.30
CA VAL A 99 3.62 4.03 5.58
C VAL A 99 2.70 3.03 6.28
N ASN A 100 1.91 3.49 7.24
CA ASN A 100 0.93 2.69 7.96
C ASN A 100 -0.16 2.12 7.03
N GLU A 101 -0.55 2.80 5.95
CA GLU A 101 -1.50 2.26 4.96
C GLU A 101 -0.99 0.96 4.32
N ILE A 102 0.32 0.85 4.10
CA ILE A 102 0.95 -0.32 3.48
C ILE A 102 1.29 -1.37 4.55
N LEU A 103 1.95 -0.97 5.63
CA LEU A 103 2.41 -1.91 6.67
C LEU A 103 1.24 -2.61 7.37
N GLN A 104 0.13 -1.92 7.63
CA GLN A 104 -1.03 -2.57 8.24
C GLN A 104 -1.66 -3.61 7.30
N ARG A 105 -1.69 -3.35 5.99
CA ARG A 105 -2.27 -4.24 4.99
C ARG A 105 -1.40 -5.47 4.73
N ASP A 106 -0.10 -5.27 4.59
CA ASP A 106 0.81 -6.31 4.08
C ASP A 106 1.53 -7.07 5.20
N THR A 107 1.72 -6.45 6.37
CA THR A 107 2.47 -7.04 7.49
C THR A 107 1.78 -6.98 8.85
N GLY A 108 0.62 -6.30 8.96
CA GLY A 108 -0.08 -6.03 10.22
C GLY A 108 0.77 -5.27 11.25
N VAL A 109 1.63 -4.37 10.76
CA VAL A 109 2.41 -3.48 11.62
C VAL A 109 1.85 -2.07 11.60
N LYS A 110 1.77 -1.44 12.78
CA LYS A 110 1.42 -0.02 12.95
C LYS A 110 2.56 0.73 13.61
N LEU A 111 2.89 1.89 13.06
CA LEU A 111 3.85 2.84 13.62
C LEU A 111 3.10 3.95 14.36
N GLU A 112 3.48 4.21 15.60
CA GLU A 112 2.92 5.27 16.45
C GLU A 112 4.01 6.26 16.87
N LEU A 113 3.82 7.52 16.52
CA LEU A 113 4.69 8.61 16.94
C LEU A 113 4.39 8.97 18.39
N VAL A 114 5.36 8.79 19.27
CA VAL A 114 5.22 9.12 20.70
C VAL A 114 5.79 10.48 21.07
N THR A 115 6.49 11.11 20.13
CA THR A 115 7.15 12.40 20.32
C THR A 115 6.42 13.49 19.58
N GLY A 116 6.60 14.74 20.02
CA GLY A 116 6.08 15.90 19.31
C GLY A 116 7.18 16.72 18.64
N GLU A 117 6.95 18.01 18.55
CA GLU A 117 7.87 18.99 17.96
C GLU A 117 9.21 19.15 18.71
N GLN A 118 9.35 18.56 19.90
CA GLN A 118 10.52 18.78 20.76
C GLN A 118 11.82 18.24 20.13
N LEU A 119 11.71 17.21 19.29
CA LEU A 119 12.84 16.57 18.62
C LEU A 119 13.14 17.17 17.23
N LEU A 120 12.46 18.25 16.86
CA LEU A 120 12.78 19.01 15.65
C LEU A 120 13.62 20.24 16.00
N TYR A 121 14.69 20.42 15.25
CA TYR A 121 15.58 21.57 15.39
C TYR A 121 15.26 22.62 14.32
N LEU A 122 15.35 23.89 14.69
CA LEU A 122 15.21 25.03 13.77
C LEU A 122 16.56 25.68 13.45
N ASP A 123 17.49 25.59 14.39
CA ASP A 123 18.83 26.17 14.29
C ASP A 123 19.84 25.04 14.11
N ALA A 124 20.65 25.13 13.06
CA ALA A 124 21.70 24.17 12.77
C ALA A 124 22.81 24.17 13.83
N ALA A 125 22.99 25.27 14.58
CA ALA A 125 23.97 25.33 15.67
C ALA A 125 23.49 24.61 16.94
N ALA A 126 22.17 24.46 17.12
CA ALA A 126 21.57 23.76 18.25
C ALA A 126 21.23 22.29 17.93
N ASP A 127 21.39 21.89 16.67
CA ASP A 127 21.10 20.55 16.18
C ASP A 127 22.28 19.59 16.45
N PRO A 128 22.08 18.50 17.21
CA PRO A 128 23.12 17.52 17.46
C PRO A 128 23.41 16.60 16.26
N TYR A 129 22.63 16.66 15.18
CA TYR A 129 22.80 15.81 14.01
C TYR A 129 23.70 16.45 12.96
N THR A 130 24.73 15.73 12.54
CA THR A 130 25.64 16.22 11.50
C THR A 130 25.05 16.06 10.11
N ASN A 131 25.08 17.12 9.32
CA ASN A 131 24.72 17.09 7.91
C ASN A 131 25.81 16.37 7.09
N SER A 132 25.54 15.14 6.67
CA SER A 132 26.34 14.40 5.68
C SER A 132 27.68 13.79 6.12
N ASN A 133 27.91 13.50 7.40
CA ASN A 133 29.03 12.64 7.79
C ASN A 133 28.55 11.33 8.42
N LEU A 134 28.55 10.26 7.63
CA LEU A 134 28.41 8.87 8.12
C LEU A 134 29.54 8.46 9.10
N ASN A 135 30.54 9.32 9.30
CA ASN A 135 31.71 9.11 10.16
C ASN A 135 31.74 10.00 11.42
N ALA A 136 30.66 10.72 11.74
CA ALA A 136 30.55 11.46 13.00
C ALA A 136 29.73 10.65 14.01
N LEU A 137 30.34 9.59 14.53
CA LEU A 137 29.97 8.90 15.77
C LEU A 137 31.15 8.95 16.72
#